data_AF-A0A813E5E0-F1
#
_entry.id   AF-A0A813E5E0-F1
#
_cell.length_a   1.000
_cell.length_b   1.000
_cell.length_c   1.000
_cell.angle_alpha   90.00
_cell.angle_beta   90.00
_cell.angle_gamma   90.00
#
_symmetry.space_group_name_H-M   'P 1'
#
loop_
_entity.id
_entity.type
_entity.pdbx_description
1 polymer ?
#
loop_
_entity_poly.entity_id
_entity_poly.type
_entity_poly.pdbx_seq_one_letter_code
_entity_poly.pdbx_strand_id
1 'polypeptide(L)'
;NRESRALFQALQRGRDAQEIRQLITPQTASIPDNFYGLKPLFWALSYGASAEVLSLLLAAHPEAATEKHPLEGWTPLHYAERLSADSVRLLIDRCPGAARERDADGTLPLHWAAEHNAPVEIVRQLLEANREAASQRDDCGRLPVKLAIDNECSQELLALLCVASPEAFAVLPPTPPTSPSAPSLIALIFPGQGSQYVGMLEDVKVLPAVRDMLQQAEAILGYDLLKFCSDGPESSLQDINICLPVIYIAGLAAREKLHAEQPEAVEKMQASAGLFVGEYAALVAAGVFSFADGLWLVKELAEAAQEALKACPQASVSVAGLEEVQVRDLCRQAREKHGADEVCQITGFLFKKGFAVGGTRKSVEEFLGLAVSSK
;
A
#
# COMPACT_ATOMS: atom_id res chain seq x y z
N ASN A 1 -31.16 -2.87 18.24
CA ASN A 1 -32.40 -2.06 18.22
C ASN A 1 -32.10 -0.73 17.49
N ARG A 2 -33.06 0.22 17.36
CA ARG A 2 -32.84 1.51 16.66
C ARG A 2 -31.73 2.36 17.30
N GLU A 3 -31.61 2.33 18.62
CA GLU A 3 -30.64 3.11 19.40
C GLU A 3 -29.20 2.57 19.25
N SER A 4 -29.00 1.24 19.30
CA SER A 4 -27.70 0.62 19.01
C SER A 4 -27.23 0.97 17.60
N ARG A 5 -28.13 0.95 16.60
CA ARG A 5 -27.80 1.34 15.22
C ARG A 5 -27.36 2.81 15.12
N ALA A 6 -28.01 3.70 15.87
CA ALA A 6 -27.64 5.12 15.91
C ALA A 6 -26.26 5.32 16.55
N LEU A 7 -25.94 4.56 17.61
CA LEU A 7 -24.62 4.58 18.25
C LEU A 7 -23.52 4.13 17.28
N PHE A 8 -23.68 2.99 16.60
CA PHE A 8 -22.69 2.51 15.61
C PHE A 8 -22.47 3.52 14.47
N GLN A 9 -23.54 4.13 13.95
CA GLN A 9 -23.42 5.17 12.93
C GLN A 9 -22.72 6.44 13.44
N ALA A 10 -22.93 6.80 14.71
CA ALA A 10 -22.27 7.96 15.30
C ALA A 10 -20.76 7.71 15.50
N LEU A 11 -20.39 6.51 15.95
CA LEU A 11 -19.00 6.08 16.09
C LEU A 11 -18.28 6.04 14.74
N GLN A 12 -18.91 5.47 13.71
CA GLN A 12 -18.35 5.42 12.36
C GLN A 12 -18.09 6.79 11.74
N ARG A 13 -18.95 7.77 12.03
CA ARG A 13 -18.83 9.14 11.50
C ARG A 13 -17.88 10.04 12.30
N GLY A 14 -17.31 9.55 13.40
CA GLY A 14 -16.44 10.35 14.26
C GLY A 14 -17.13 11.58 14.85
N ARG A 15 -18.41 11.47 15.24
CA ARG A 15 -19.16 12.61 15.80
C ARG A 15 -18.63 13.05 17.17
N ASP A 16 -18.93 14.28 17.55
CA ASP A 16 -18.53 14.87 18.84
C ASP A 16 -18.98 13.98 20.02
N ALA A 17 -18.12 13.87 21.03
CA ALA A 17 -18.35 13.11 22.26
C ALA A 17 -19.67 13.50 22.94
N GLN A 18 -20.08 14.78 22.84
CA GLN A 18 -21.36 15.24 23.39
C GLN A 18 -22.59 14.58 22.75
N GLU A 19 -22.58 14.41 21.42
CA GLU A 19 -23.68 13.75 20.70
C GLU A 19 -23.69 12.25 20.99
N ILE A 20 -22.51 11.64 21.01
CA ILE A 20 -22.36 10.20 21.27
C ILE A 20 -22.81 9.87 22.70
N ARG A 21 -22.55 10.75 23.67
CA ARG A 21 -22.91 10.56 25.09
C ARG A 21 -24.38 10.24 25.30
N GLN A 22 -25.28 10.87 24.55
CA GLN A 22 -26.73 10.65 24.69
C GLN A 22 -27.17 9.27 24.20
N LEU A 23 -26.34 8.62 23.37
CA LEU A 23 -26.61 7.31 22.78
C LEU A 23 -25.99 6.15 23.58
N ILE A 24 -25.11 6.45 24.53
CA ILE A 24 -24.42 5.46 25.36
C ILE A 24 -25.25 5.16 26.61
N THR A 25 -25.69 3.92 26.73
CA THR A 25 -26.30 3.31 27.92
C THR A 25 -25.64 1.96 28.16
N PRO A 26 -25.75 1.35 29.36
CA PRO A 26 -25.21 -0.01 29.60
C PRO A 26 -25.75 -1.05 28.61
N GLN A 27 -26.98 -0.87 28.11
CA GLN A 27 -27.58 -1.74 27.11
C GLN A 27 -27.00 -1.48 25.73
N THR A 28 -26.93 -0.21 25.28
CA THR A 28 -26.40 0.07 23.94
C THR A 28 -24.90 -0.23 23.83
N ALA A 29 -24.13 -0.05 24.91
CA ALA A 29 -22.70 -0.33 24.99
C ALA A 29 -22.34 -1.84 25.03
N SER A 30 -23.29 -2.71 25.40
CA SER A 30 -23.05 -4.15 25.53
C SER A 30 -23.58 -4.97 24.35
N ILE A 31 -24.53 -4.44 23.58
CA ILE A 31 -25.14 -5.14 22.45
C ILE A 31 -24.16 -5.15 21.25
N PRO A 32 -23.78 -6.33 20.74
CA PRO A 32 -22.95 -6.42 19.54
C PRO A 32 -23.73 -6.05 18.28
N ASP A 33 -23.02 -5.64 17.24
CA ASP A 33 -23.60 -5.48 15.91
C ASP A 33 -24.00 -6.82 15.28
N ASN A 34 -24.94 -6.79 14.34
CA ASN A 34 -25.49 -8.00 13.73
C ASN A 34 -24.60 -8.64 12.66
N PHE A 35 -23.57 -7.93 12.18
CA PHE A 35 -22.76 -8.35 11.04
C PHE A 35 -21.50 -9.08 11.49
N TYR A 36 -20.77 -8.49 12.43
CA TYR A 36 -19.48 -8.98 12.91
C TYR A 36 -19.51 -9.44 14.38
N GLY A 37 -20.63 -9.21 15.07
CA GLY A 37 -20.73 -9.50 16.50
C GLY A 37 -19.88 -8.53 17.35
N LEU A 38 -19.50 -7.37 16.82
CA LEU A 38 -18.63 -6.42 17.53
C LEU A 38 -19.43 -5.48 18.40
N LYS A 39 -18.97 -5.33 19.63
CA LYS A 39 -19.52 -4.33 20.55
C LYS A 39 -19.05 -2.92 20.18
N PRO A 40 -19.78 -1.87 20.60
CA PRO A 40 -19.46 -0.49 20.28
C PRO A 40 -18.04 -0.04 20.60
N LEU A 41 -17.39 -0.61 21.63
CA LEU A 41 -15.99 -0.28 21.93
C LEU A 41 -15.07 -0.63 20.75
N PHE A 42 -15.19 -1.81 20.14
CA PHE A 42 -14.37 -2.21 19.00
C PHE A 42 -14.59 -1.34 17.77
N TRP A 43 -15.81 -0.84 17.56
CA TRP A 43 -16.08 0.17 16.54
C TRP A 43 -15.36 1.48 16.85
N ALA A 44 -15.46 1.98 18.08
CA ALA A 44 -14.77 3.19 18.50
C ALA A 44 -13.25 3.09 18.28
N LEU A 45 -12.64 1.94 18.61
CA LEU A 45 -11.21 1.70 18.40
C LEU A 45 -10.84 1.65 16.91
N SER A 46 -11.65 0.95 16.10
CA SER A 46 -11.41 0.79 14.65
C SER A 46 -11.40 2.13 13.91
N TYR A 47 -12.21 3.08 14.36
CA TYR A 47 -12.31 4.44 13.80
C TYR A 47 -11.48 5.49 14.55
N GLY A 48 -10.62 5.10 15.50
CA GLY A 48 -9.71 6.02 16.20
C GLY A 48 -10.43 7.06 17.07
N ALA A 49 -11.50 6.67 17.76
CA ALA A 49 -12.27 7.55 18.63
C ALA A 49 -11.43 8.16 19.76
N SER A 50 -11.84 9.33 20.26
CA SER A 50 -11.14 10.05 21.32
C SER A 50 -11.20 9.32 22.67
N ALA A 51 -10.25 9.62 23.55
CA ALA A 51 -10.19 9.08 24.90
C ALA A 51 -11.48 9.36 25.71
N GLU A 52 -12.16 10.47 25.44
CA GLU A 52 -13.45 10.79 26.06
C GLU A 52 -14.54 9.79 25.67
N VAL A 53 -14.67 9.49 24.37
CA VAL A 53 -15.65 8.51 23.87
C VAL A 53 -15.36 7.12 24.43
N LEU A 54 -14.09 6.71 24.45
CA LEU A 54 -13.68 5.44 25.04
C LEU A 54 -13.99 5.39 26.54
N SER A 55 -13.75 6.48 27.27
CA SER A 55 -14.06 6.58 28.69
C SER A 55 -15.57 6.45 28.97
N LEU A 56 -16.42 7.07 28.13
CA LEU A 56 -17.88 6.93 28.24
C LEU A 56 -18.34 5.49 27.98
N LEU A 57 -17.81 4.83 26.95
CA LEU A 57 -18.13 3.44 26.63
C LEU A 57 -17.68 2.49 27.75
N LEU A 58 -16.47 2.66 28.26
CA LEU A 58 -15.93 1.87 29.37
C LEU A 58 -16.57 2.17 30.73
N ALA A 59 -17.19 3.34 30.89
CA ALA A 59 -18.01 3.62 32.07
C ALA A 59 -19.37 2.90 32.00
N ALA A 60 -19.95 2.78 30.80
CA ALA A 60 -21.23 2.11 30.59
C ALA A 60 -21.10 0.57 30.53
N HIS A 61 -19.98 0.06 30.02
CA HIS A 61 -19.69 -1.38 29.94
C HIS A 61 -18.20 -1.66 30.26
N PRO A 62 -17.83 -1.72 31.55
CA PRO A 62 -16.43 -1.86 31.99
C PRO A 62 -15.72 -3.13 31.51
N GLU A 63 -16.44 -4.24 31.39
CA GLU A 63 -15.90 -5.53 30.95
C GLU A 63 -15.39 -5.48 29.50
N ALA A 64 -15.85 -4.52 28.70
CA ALA A 64 -15.40 -4.35 27.32
C ALA A 64 -13.88 -4.18 27.18
N ALA A 65 -13.20 -3.67 28.21
CA ALA A 65 -11.74 -3.50 28.19
C ALA A 65 -10.96 -4.83 28.09
N THR A 66 -11.56 -5.94 28.53
CA THR A 66 -10.92 -7.27 28.54
C THR A 66 -11.52 -8.23 27.51
N GLU A 67 -12.57 -7.82 26.81
CA GLU A 67 -13.19 -8.66 25.79
C GLU A 67 -12.25 -8.88 24.61
N LYS A 68 -12.35 -10.06 24.00
CA LYS A 68 -11.60 -10.41 22.80
C LYS A 68 -12.47 -10.18 21.58
N HIS A 69 -11.86 -9.72 20.49
CA HIS A 69 -12.51 -9.64 19.20
C HIS A 69 -12.99 -11.03 18.79
N PRO A 70 -14.27 -11.22 18.42
CA PRO A 70 -14.87 -12.54 18.19
C PRO A 70 -14.24 -13.31 17.04
N LEU A 71 -13.66 -12.63 16.06
CA LEU A 71 -13.03 -13.25 14.88
C LEU A 71 -11.51 -13.41 15.01
N GLU A 72 -10.86 -12.47 15.69
CA GLU A 72 -9.39 -12.30 15.63
C GLU A 72 -8.71 -12.54 17.00
N GLY A 73 -9.50 -12.67 18.07
CA GLY A 73 -9.00 -12.95 19.41
C GLY A 73 -8.24 -11.81 20.09
N TRP A 74 -7.95 -10.70 19.41
CA TRP A 74 -7.23 -9.58 19.99
C TRP A 74 -8.07 -8.77 20.98
N THR A 75 -7.41 -8.13 21.95
CA THR A 75 -8.03 -7.24 22.94
C THR A 75 -8.09 -5.78 22.45
N PRO A 76 -8.86 -4.89 23.10
CA PRO A 76 -8.85 -3.46 22.80
C PRO A 76 -7.46 -2.82 22.66
N LEU A 77 -6.49 -3.27 23.46
CA LEU A 77 -5.15 -2.69 23.47
C LEU A 77 -4.34 -3.03 22.21
N HIS A 78 -4.74 -4.04 21.42
CA HIS A 78 -4.09 -4.36 20.15
C HIS A 78 -4.35 -3.30 19.07
N TYR A 79 -5.31 -2.39 19.27
CA TYR A 79 -5.56 -1.24 18.37
C TYR A 79 -4.70 -0.01 18.72
N ALA A 80 -3.74 -0.13 19.63
CA ALA A 80 -3.00 1.01 20.18
C ALA A 80 -2.36 1.90 19.11
N GLU A 81 -1.90 1.34 17.99
CA GLU A 81 -1.31 2.06 16.85
C GLU A 81 -2.27 3.04 16.16
N ARG A 82 -3.59 2.85 16.30
CA ARG A 82 -4.64 3.69 15.70
C ARG A 82 -5.18 4.75 16.66
N LEU A 83 -4.72 4.75 17.90
CA LEU A 83 -5.26 5.57 18.97
C LEU A 83 -4.33 6.71 19.36
N SER A 84 -4.85 7.68 20.11
CA SER A 84 -4.02 8.67 20.79
C SER A 84 -3.32 8.07 22.01
N ALA A 85 -2.20 8.66 22.43
CA ALA A 85 -1.49 8.26 23.65
C ALA A 85 -2.39 8.30 24.91
N ASP A 86 -3.33 9.24 24.98
CA ASP A 86 -4.30 9.31 26.09
C ASP A 86 -5.28 8.14 26.08
N SER A 87 -5.71 7.70 24.89
CA SER A 87 -6.61 6.57 24.71
C SER A 87 -5.93 5.25 25.06
N VAL A 88 -4.66 5.09 24.66
CA VAL A 88 -3.85 3.94 25.04
C VAL A 88 -3.63 3.92 26.56
N ARG A 89 -3.28 5.07 27.15
CA ARG A 89 -3.13 5.18 28.61
C ARG A 89 -4.42 4.81 29.35
N LEU A 90 -5.57 5.31 28.89
CA LEU A 90 -6.88 4.97 29.45
C LEU A 90 -7.11 3.44 29.43
N LEU A 91 -6.81 2.77 28.32
CA LEU A 91 -6.98 1.32 28.21
C LEU A 91 -6.05 0.55 29.15
N ILE A 92 -4.79 0.97 29.24
CA ILE A 92 -3.80 0.38 30.16
C ILE A 92 -4.23 0.58 31.62
N ASP A 93 -4.67 1.78 32.00
CA ASP A 93 -5.09 2.08 33.37
C ASP A 93 -6.34 1.28 33.78
N ARG A 94 -7.23 0.99 32.83
CA ARG A 94 -8.42 0.15 33.07
C ARG A 94 -8.10 -1.34 33.10
N CYS A 95 -7.17 -1.79 32.26
CA CYS A 95 -6.74 -3.18 32.25
C CYS A 95 -5.24 -3.31 31.95
N PRO A 96 -4.38 -3.27 32.98
CA PRO A 96 -2.94 -3.43 32.79
C PRO A 96 -2.57 -4.81 32.23
N GLY A 97 -3.37 -5.84 32.56
CA GLY A 97 -3.20 -7.21 32.08
C GLY A 97 -3.35 -7.36 30.57
N ALA A 98 -4.08 -6.45 29.90
CA ALA A 98 -4.30 -6.51 28.45
C ALA A 98 -2.99 -6.41 27.65
N ALA A 99 -1.93 -5.80 28.20
CA ALA A 99 -0.61 -5.74 27.55
C ALA A 99 0.12 -7.09 27.48
N ARG A 100 -0.39 -8.11 28.18
CA ARG A 100 0.14 -9.49 28.20
C ARG A 100 -0.73 -10.47 27.43
N GLU A 101 -1.90 -10.03 27.00
CA GLU A 101 -2.83 -10.88 26.24
C GLU A 101 -2.32 -11.07 24.81
N ARG A 102 -2.43 -12.30 24.33
CA ARG A 102 -2.14 -12.66 22.96
C ARG A 102 -3.43 -12.77 22.16
N ASP A 103 -3.36 -12.35 20.89
CA ASP A 103 -4.39 -12.61 19.90
C ASP A 103 -4.32 -14.05 19.36
N ALA A 104 -5.10 -14.35 18.31
CA ALA A 104 -5.17 -15.68 17.71
C ALA A 104 -3.84 -16.16 17.09
N ASP A 105 -2.95 -15.24 16.70
CA ASP A 105 -1.64 -15.52 16.10
C ASP A 105 -0.50 -15.46 17.15
N GLY A 106 -0.85 -15.46 18.43
CA GLY A 106 0.11 -15.34 19.52
C GLY A 106 0.73 -13.95 19.62
N THR A 107 0.21 -12.95 18.92
CA THR A 107 0.79 -11.61 18.82
C THR A 107 0.38 -10.76 20.02
N LEU A 108 1.29 -9.95 20.55
CA LEU A 108 1.02 -9.00 21.67
C LEU A 108 0.71 -7.60 21.13
N PRO A 109 0.07 -6.71 21.92
CA PRO A 109 -0.11 -5.31 21.52
C PRO A 109 1.18 -4.59 21.11
N LEU A 110 2.31 -4.92 21.75
CA LEU A 110 3.61 -4.35 21.40
C LEU A 110 4.10 -4.75 20.00
N HIS A 111 3.77 -5.96 19.54
CA HIS A 111 4.11 -6.42 18.19
C HIS A 111 3.33 -5.62 17.14
N TRP A 112 2.02 -5.43 17.34
CA TRP A 112 1.18 -4.59 16.47
C TRP A 112 1.70 -3.14 16.39
N ALA A 113 2.03 -2.55 17.55
CA ALA A 113 2.61 -1.21 17.61
C ALA A 113 3.96 -1.11 16.87
N ALA A 114 4.78 -2.16 16.95
CA ALA A 114 6.08 -2.23 16.27
C ALA A 114 5.93 -2.44 14.76
N GLU A 115 5.00 -3.28 14.31
CA GLU A 115 4.73 -3.56 12.90
C GLU A 115 4.20 -2.34 12.14
N HIS A 116 3.37 -1.53 12.80
CA HIS A 116 2.68 -0.40 12.17
C HIS A 116 3.36 0.96 12.40
N ASN A 117 4.61 0.98 12.90
CA ASN A 117 5.36 2.19 13.23
C ASN A 117 4.57 3.15 14.15
N ALA A 118 3.99 2.62 15.23
CA ALA A 118 3.22 3.41 16.18
C ALA A 118 4.07 4.54 16.80
N PRO A 119 3.46 5.68 17.19
CA PRO A 119 4.17 6.74 17.88
C PRO A 119 4.98 6.21 19.09
N VAL A 120 6.22 6.70 19.24
CA VAL A 120 7.17 6.26 20.28
C VAL A 120 6.57 6.35 21.69
N GLU A 121 5.72 7.35 21.92
CA GLU A 121 5.00 7.49 23.19
C GLU A 121 4.10 6.29 23.47
N ILE A 122 3.32 5.82 22.48
CA ILE A 122 2.45 4.64 22.62
C ILE A 122 3.29 3.39 22.92
N VAL A 123 4.41 3.21 22.20
CA VAL A 123 5.33 2.09 22.43
C VAL A 123 5.91 2.14 23.84
N ARG A 124 6.26 3.34 24.35
CA ARG A 124 6.72 3.53 25.73
C ARG A 124 5.66 3.12 26.75
N GLN A 125 4.40 3.54 26.54
CA GLN A 125 3.31 3.15 27.44
C GLN A 125 3.10 1.64 27.48
N LEU A 126 3.16 0.97 26.31
CA LEU A 126 3.05 -0.49 26.23
C LEU A 126 4.21 -1.20 26.94
N LEU A 127 5.44 -0.69 26.80
CA LEU A 127 6.62 -1.20 27.48
C LEU A 127 6.60 -0.97 29.00
N GLU A 128 6.03 0.15 29.45
CA GLU A 128 5.79 0.40 30.88
C GLU A 128 4.78 -0.59 31.47
N ALA A 129 3.73 -0.93 30.71
CA ALA A 129 2.73 -1.92 31.12
C ALA A 129 3.26 -3.36 31.08
N ASN A 130 4.08 -3.69 30.07
CA ASN A 130 4.67 -5.01 29.91
C ASN A 130 6.03 -4.97 29.22
N ARG A 131 7.10 -4.76 30.01
CA ARG A 131 8.47 -4.70 29.49
C ARG A 131 8.93 -6.00 28.84
N GLU A 132 8.49 -7.14 29.36
CA GLU A 132 8.87 -8.46 28.85
C GLU A 132 8.36 -8.72 27.43
N ALA A 133 7.31 -8.00 26.98
CA ALA A 133 6.79 -8.12 25.62
C ALA A 133 7.86 -7.90 24.55
N ALA A 134 8.88 -7.07 24.82
CA ALA A 134 9.96 -6.78 23.88
C ALA A 134 10.84 -7.99 23.56
N SER A 135 10.86 -9.01 24.44
CA SER A 135 11.64 -10.24 24.29
C SER A 135 10.77 -11.48 24.01
N GLN A 136 9.45 -11.30 23.87
CA GLN A 136 8.54 -12.37 23.53
C GLN A 136 8.40 -12.50 22.02
N ARG A 137 8.28 -13.73 21.53
CA ARG A 137 8.01 -14.03 20.12
C ARG A 137 6.52 -14.23 19.89
N ASP A 138 6.03 -13.83 18.71
CA ASP A 138 4.75 -14.28 18.16
C ASP A 138 4.82 -15.76 17.72
N ASP A 139 3.71 -16.33 17.23
CA ASP A 139 3.67 -17.74 16.80
C ASP A 139 4.51 -17.99 15.52
N CYS A 140 4.82 -16.94 14.76
CA CYS A 140 5.78 -16.98 13.65
C CYS A 140 7.24 -16.90 14.12
N GLY A 141 7.50 -16.82 15.43
CA GLY A 141 8.85 -16.74 15.99
C GLY A 141 9.51 -15.36 15.88
N ARG A 142 8.76 -14.30 15.57
CA ARG A 142 9.27 -12.93 15.37
C ARG A 142 9.19 -12.13 16.67
N LEU A 143 10.22 -11.33 16.94
CA LEU A 143 10.22 -10.32 18.01
C LEU A 143 9.57 -9.02 17.52
N PRO A 144 9.07 -8.14 18.41
CA PRO A 144 8.57 -6.83 18.01
C PRO A 144 9.59 -6.01 17.22
N VAL A 145 10.87 -6.06 17.61
CA VAL A 145 11.94 -5.36 16.89
C VAL A 145 12.14 -5.89 15.47
N LYS A 146 11.90 -7.18 15.22
CA LYS A 146 12.01 -7.77 13.89
C LYS A 146 10.90 -7.23 12.99
N LEU A 147 9.66 -7.17 13.50
CA LEU A 147 8.53 -6.57 12.80
C LEU A 147 8.78 -5.10 12.46
N ALA A 148 9.36 -4.34 13.38
CA ALA A 148 9.73 -2.95 13.15
C ALA A 148 10.81 -2.77 12.08
N ILE A 149 11.81 -3.67 12.03
CA ILE A 149 12.85 -3.66 11.00
C ILE A 149 12.25 -3.99 9.64
N ASP A 150 11.44 -5.06 9.56
CA ASP A 150 10.87 -5.55 8.30
C ASP A 150 9.89 -4.56 7.67
N ASN A 151 9.27 -3.69 8.49
CA ASN A 151 8.36 -2.64 8.04
C ASN A 151 9.02 -1.24 8.00
N GLU A 152 10.35 -1.16 8.06
CA GLU A 152 11.12 0.09 7.93
C GLU A 152 10.66 1.19 8.91
N CYS A 153 10.38 0.82 10.15
CA CYS A 153 9.92 1.74 11.19
C CYS A 153 11.00 2.75 11.59
N SER A 154 10.57 3.82 12.29
CA SER A 154 11.45 4.91 12.69
C SER A 154 12.63 4.46 13.56
N GLN A 155 13.80 5.11 13.40
CA GLN A 155 14.99 4.81 14.21
C GLN A 155 14.73 4.98 15.71
N GLU A 156 13.86 5.93 16.09
CA GLU A 156 13.49 6.17 17.49
C GLU A 156 12.73 4.98 18.10
N LEU A 157 11.78 4.40 17.36
CA LEU A 157 11.06 3.20 17.78
C LEU A 157 12.02 2.00 17.89
N LEU A 158 12.88 1.81 16.89
CA LEU A 158 13.88 0.73 16.90
C LEU A 158 14.81 0.84 18.10
N ALA A 159 15.32 2.05 18.39
CA ALA A 159 16.16 2.30 19.55
C ALA A 159 15.43 1.96 20.86
N LEU A 160 14.15 2.33 20.99
CA LEU A 160 13.35 2.04 22.17
C LEU A 160 13.17 0.53 22.38
N LEU A 161 12.85 -0.23 21.32
CA LEU A 161 12.71 -1.69 21.39
C LEU A 161 14.04 -2.38 21.71
N CYS A 162 15.16 -1.91 21.15
CA CYS A 162 16.49 -2.46 21.42
C CYS A 162 16.93 -2.23 22.87
N VAL A 163 16.59 -1.08 23.46
CA VAL A 163 16.83 -0.80 24.88
C VAL A 163 15.95 -1.70 25.77
N ALA A 164 14.74 -2.03 25.33
CA ALA A 164 13.83 -2.88 26.08
C ALA A 164 14.20 -4.37 26.02
N SER A 165 14.79 -4.84 24.91
CA SER A 165 15.16 -6.24 24.69
C SER A 165 16.61 -6.36 24.19
N PRO A 166 17.58 -6.70 25.06
CA PRO A 166 18.96 -6.90 24.64
C PRO A 166 19.14 -8.02 23.60
N GLU A 167 18.23 -8.99 23.54
CA GLU A 167 18.20 -10.02 22.49
C GLU A 167 17.93 -9.42 21.09
N ALA A 168 17.35 -8.21 21.02
CA ALA A 168 17.22 -7.46 19.78
C ALA A 168 18.57 -7.24 19.09
N PHE A 169 19.67 -7.09 19.82
CA PHE A 169 21.00 -6.90 19.22
C PHE A 169 21.47 -8.10 18.38
N ALA A 170 20.98 -9.31 18.66
CA ALA A 170 21.25 -10.49 17.85
C ALA A 170 20.35 -10.57 16.59
N VAL A 171 19.25 -9.82 16.57
CA VAL A 171 18.27 -9.75 15.47
C VAL A 171 18.46 -8.50 14.61
N LEU A 172 19.12 -7.47 15.15
CA LEU A 172 19.61 -6.33 14.40
C LEU A 172 20.63 -6.83 13.36
N PRO A 173 20.56 -6.36 12.10
CA PRO A 173 21.66 -6.58 11.18
C PRO A 173 22.96 -6.04 11.82
N PRO A 174 24.11 -6.73 11.65
CA PRO A 174 25.36 -6.31 12.27
C PRO A 174 25.64 -4.84 11.95
N THR A 175 26.02 -4.06 12.96
CA THR A 175 26.41 -2.65 12.77
C THR A 175 27.45 -2.58 11.67
N PRO A 176 27.27 -1.76 10.62
CA PRO A 176 28.19 -1.75 9.50
C PRO A 176 29.57 -1.27 10.00
N PRO A 177 30.66 -1.99 9.68
CA PRO A 177 32.00 -1.54 10.00
C PRO A 177 32.31 -0.26 9.22
N THR A 178 32.98 0.68 9.88
CA THR A 178 33.60 1.86 9.28
C THR A 178 34.81 1.46 8.43
N SER A 179 34.57 0.91 7.23
CA SER A 179 35.53 0.77 6.11
C SER A 179 34.77 0.35 4.83
N PRO A 180 35.34 0.56 3.62
CA PRO A 180 34.62 1.07 2.44
C PRO A 180 33.36 0.26 2.14
N SER A 181 32.25 0.98 1.97
CA SER A 181 30.88 0.50 1.80
C SER A 181 30.77 -0.86 1.11
N ALA A 182 30.03 -1.79 1.71
CA ALA A 182 29.42 -2.87 0.95
C ALA A 182 28.80 -2.28 -0.34
N PRO A 183 28.98 -2.93 -1.50
CA PRO A 183 28.51 -2.37 -2.76
C PRO A 183 27.02 -2.04 -2.62
N SER A 184 26.67 -0.78 -2.87
CA SER A 184 25.28 -0.36 -2.84
C SER A 184 24.45 -1.33 -3.69
N LEU A 185 23.40 -1.89 -3.09
CA LEU A 185 22.46 -2.70 -3.85
C LEU A 185 21.79 -1.78 -4.86
N ILE A 186 22.03 -2.00 -6.15
CA ILE A 186 21.46 -1.18 -7.22
C ILE A 186 20.37 -1.99 -7.92
N ALA A 187 19.16 -1.41 -7.94
CA ALA A 187 18.03 -1.93 -8.68
C ALA A 187 17.59 -0.91 -9.74
N LEU A 188 17.34 -1.37 -10.96
CA LEU A 188 16.76 -0.53 -12.02
C LEU A 188 15.25 -0.74 -12.08
N ILE A 189 14.49 0.35 -11.95
CA ILE A 189 13.02 0.31 -12.01
C ILE A 189 12.56 1.04 -13.26
N PHE A 190 11.77 0.35 -14.08
CA PHE A 190 11.29 0.84 -15.37
C PHE A 190 9.80 1.23 -15.27
N PRO A 191 9.43 2.47 -15.61
CA PRO A 191 8.06 2.94 -15.54
C PRO A 191 7.17 2.27 -16.61
N GLY A 192 5.86 2.32 -16.37
CA GLY A 192 4.83 1.81 -17.28
C GLY A 192 4.08 2.89 -18.04
N GLN A 193 2.92 2.53 -18.61
CA GLN A 193 2.01 3.46 -19.28
C GLN A 193 1.60 4.62 -18.38
N GLY A 194 1.60 5.84 -18.94
CA GLY A 194 1.28 7.09 -18.25
C GLY A 194 2.50 7.99 -18.00
N SER A 195 3.72 7.50 -18.25
CA SER A 195 4.96 8.27 -18.12
C SER A 195 5.48 8.88 -19.42
N GLN A 196 4.78 8.67 -20.54
CA GLN A 196 5.14 9.23 -21.84
C GLN A 196 4.80 10.72 -21.94
N TYR A 197 5.64 11.50 -22.62
CA TYR A 197 5.44 12.94 -22.81
C TYR A 197 6.10 13.42 -24.11
N VAL A 198 5.59 14.52 -24.68
CA VAL A 198 6.19 15.15 -25.87
C VAL A 198 7.56 15.74 -25.50
N GLY A 199 8.57 15.44 -26.30
CA GLY A 199 9.98 15.78 -26.06
C GLY A 199 10.77 14.67 -25.37
N MET A 200 10.16 13.54 -25.03
CA MET A 200 10.93 12.39 -24.52
C MET A 200 11.90 11.87 -25.59
N LEU A 201 13.00 11.25 -25.15
CA LEU A 201 14.14 10.80 -25.98
C LEU A 201 15.02 11.90 -26.59
N GLU A 202 14.63 13.17 -26.58
CA GLU A 202 15.38 14.25 -27.23
C GLU A 202 16.83 14.38 -26.75
N ASP A 203 17.07 14.30 -25.44
CA ASP A 203 18.41 14.43 -24.86
C ASP A 203 19.29 13.20 -25.08
N VAL A 204 18.69 12.05 -25.38
CA VAL A 204 19.39 10.75 -25.46
C VAL A 204 19.51 10.22 -26.88
N LYS A 205 18.75 10.75 -27.84
CA LYS A 205 18.82 10.35 -29.26
C LYS A 205 20.20 10.55 -29.91
N VAL A 206 21.06 11.33 -29.27
CA VAL A 206 22.44 11.57 -29.73
C VAL A 206 23.40 10.44 -29.33
N LEU A 207 23.03 9.61 -28.34
CA LEU A 207 23.86 8.49 -27.90
C LEU A 207 23.89 7.39 -28.97
N PRO A 208 25.06 6.83 -29.33
CA PRO A 208 25.16 5.80 -30.37
C PRO A 208 24.25 4.60 -30.13
N ALA A 209 24.22 4.05 -28.91
CA ALA A 209 23.36 2.92 -28.57
C ALA A 209 21.86 3.24 -28.75
N VAL A 210 21.45 4.48 -28.47
CA VAL A 210 20.06 4.92 -28.65
C VAL A 210 19.71 5.10 -30.12
N ARG A 211 20.65 5.59 -30.95
CA ARG A 211 20.44 5.64 -32.41
C ARG A 211 20.25 4.24 -33.00
N ASP A 212 21.06 3.28 -32.56
CA ASP A 212 20.93 1.89 -33.01
C ASP A 212 19.60 1.28 -32.58
N MET A 213 19.14 1.56 -31.35
CA MET A 213 17.82 1.16 -30.86
C MET A 213 16.69 1.78 -31.69
N LEU A 214 16.76 3.08 -32.01
CA LEU A 214 15.74 3.76 -32.82
C LEU A 214 15.70 3.23 -34.25
N GLN A 215 16.84 2.93 -34.85
CA GLN A 215 16.92 2.34 -36.19
C GLN A 215 16.33 0.92 -36.21
N GLN A 216 16.66 0.09 -35.22
CA GLN A 216 16.06 -1.23 -35.06
C GLN A 216 14.55 -1.14 -34.82
N ALA A 217 14.10 -0.14 -34.04
CA ALA A 217 12.70 0.08 -33.78
C ALA A 217 11.92 0.43 -35.04
N GLU A 218 12.43 1.33 -35.89
CA GLU A 218 11.80 1.66 -37.17
C GLU A 218 11.64 0.42 -38.06
N ALA A 219 12.64 -0.47 -38.09
CA ALA A 219 12.58 -1.71 -38.85
C ALA A 219 11.51 -2.71 -38.31
N ILE A 220 11.30 -2.78 -36.99
CA ILE A 220 10.35 -3.72 -36.36
C ILE A 220 8.92 -3.17 -36.37
N LEU A 221 8.76 -1.87 -36.09
CA LEU A 221 7.48 -1.20 -35.96
C LEU A 221 6.92 -0.75 -37.32
N GLY A 222 7.79 -0.46 -38.29
CA GLY A 222 7.41 0.03 -39.61
C GLY A 222 7.09 1.53 -39.66
N TYR A 223 7.42 2.28 -38.61
CA TYR A 223 7.25 3.72 -38.53
C TYR A 223 8.36 4.37 -37.69
N ASP A 224 8.60 5.65 -37.95
CA ASP A 224 9.55 6.46 -37.19
C ASP A 224 8.89 6.94 -35.88
N LEU A 225 9.22 6.25 -34.79
CA LEU A 225 8.72 6.53 -33.46
C LEU A 225 9.14 7.90 -32.93
N LEU A 226 10.32 8.40 -33.34
CA LEU A 226 10.86 9.66 -32.84
C LEU A 226 9.98 10.84 -33.25
N LYS A 227 9.37 10.79 -34.44
CA LYS A 227 8.41 11.83 -34.89
C LYS A 227 7.25 12.02 -33.92
N PHE A 228 6.76 10.95 -33.29
CA PHE A 228 5.67 11.05 -32.32
C PHE A 228 6.14 11.69 -31.01
N CYS A 229 7.39 11.45 -30.63
CA CYS A 229 7.98 12.07 -29.44
C CYS A 229 8.30 13.55 -29.66
N SER A 230 8.80 13.95 -30.83
CA SER A 230 9.28 15.32 -31.08
C SER A 230 8.18 16.26 -31.62
N ASP A 231 7.43 15.80 -32.62
CA ASP A 231 6.58 16.66 -33.46
C ASP A 231 5.08 16.31 -33.36
N GLY A 232 4.75 15.20 -32.71
CA GLY A 232 3.38 14.69 -32.60
C GLY A 232 2.53 15.46 -31.60
N PRO A 233 1.20 15.60 -31.82
CA PRO A 233 0.32 16.05 -30.76
C PRO A 233 0.31 15.03 -29.62
N GLU A 234 0.20 15.51 -28.38
CA GLU A 234 0.20 14.68 -27.16
C GLU A 234 -0.82 13.53 -27.22
N SER A 235 -1.93 13.71 -27.93
CA SER A 235 -2.93 12.67 -28.17
C SER A 235 -2.40 11.44 -28.91
N SER A 236 -1.36 11.57 -29.74
CA SER A 236 -0.75 10.43 -30.43
C SER A 236 -0.05 9.48 -29.46
N LEU A 237 0.51 10.04 -28.38
CA LEU A 237 1.14 9.28 -27.30
C LEU A 237 0.11 8.61 -26.37
N GLN A 238 -1.20 8.79 -26.63
CA GLN A 238 -2.27 8.06 -25.98
C GLN A 238 -2.67 6.79 -26.76
N ASP A 239 -2.27 6.67 -28.02
CA ASP A 239 -2.45 5.42 -28.78
C ASP A 239 -1.54 4.34 -28.19
N ILE A 240 -2.11 3.22 -27.78
CA ILE A 240 -1.38 2.12 -27.14
C ILE A 240 -0.28 1.54 -28.06
N ASN A 241 -0.50 1.54 -29.37
CA ASN A 241 0.46 1.03 -30.36
C ASN A 241 1.69 1.93 -30.50
N ILE A 242 1.60 3.19 -30.07
CA ILE A 242 2.71 4.14 -30.05
C ILE A 242 3.28 4.23 -28.64
N CYS A 243 2.41 4.38 -27.64
CA CYS A 243 2.77 4.58 -26.25
C CYS A 243 3.64 3.46 -25.68
N LEU A 244 3.29 2.19 -25.89
CA LEU A 244 4.02 1.07 -25.31
C LEU A 244 5.45 0.96 -25.88
N PRO A 245 5.66 0.97 -27.21
CA PRO A 245 7.01 1.05 -27.78
C PRO A 245 7.81 2.26 -27.29
N VAL A 246 7.17 3.44 -27.20
CA VAL A 246 7.81 4.68 -26.76
C VAL A 246 8.38 4.53 -25.34
N ILE A 247 7.60 4.00 -24.40
CA ILE A 247 8.02 3.82 -23.01
C ILE A 247 9.11 2.76 -22.90
N TYR A 248 8.96 1.64 -23.61
CA TYR A 248 9.96 0.58 -23.63
C TYR A 248 11.33 1.10 -24.12
N ILE A 249 11.35 1.83 -25.24
CA ILE A 249 12.58 2.41 -25.80
C ILE A 249 13.15 3.47 -24.85
N ALA A 250 12.31 4.32 -24.26
CA ALA A 250 12.77 5.36 -23.33
C ALA A 250 13.37 4.80 -22.05
N GLY A 251 12.81 3.72 -21.49
CA GLY A 251 13.40 3.03 -20.35
C GLY A 251 14.81 2.52 -20.65
N LEU A 252 14.99 1.86 -21.80
CA LEU A 252 16.30 1.35 -22.21
C LEU A 252 17.26 2.47 -22.63
N ALA A 253 16.79 3.54 -23.26
CA ALA A 253 17.61 4.70 -23.55
C ALA A 253 18.10 5.41 -22.28
N ALA A 254 17.26 5.48 -21.23
CA ALA A 254 17.68 5.98 -19.92
C ALA A 254 18.74 5.08 -19.27
N ARG A 255 18.64 3.75 -19.43
CA ARG A 255 19.68 2.81 -19.02
C ARG A 255 21.00 3.05 -19.76
N GLU A 256 20.96 3.29 -21.07
CA GLU A 256 22.16 3.59 -21.86
C GLU A 256 22.80 4.93 -21.46
N LYS A 257 21.98 5.94 -21.16
CA LYS A 257 22.47 7.20 -20.58
C LYS A 257 23.14 6.96 -19.22
N LEU A 258 22.48 6.19 -18.34
CA LEU A 258 23.04 5.84 -17.03
C LEU A 258 24.36 5.06 -17.17
N HIS A 259 24.45 4.13 -18.12
CA HIS A 259 25.68 3.40 -18.39
C HIS A 259 26.80 4.32 -18.89
N ALA A 260 26.49 5.32 -19.72
CA ALA A 260 27.46 6.30 -20.19
C ALA A 260 27.95 7.25 -19.08
N GLU A 261 27.08 7.64 -18.15
CA GLU A 261 27.39 8.57 -17.06
C GLU A 261 27.98 7.87 -15.82
N GLN A 262 27.50 6.67 -15.52
CA GLN A 262 27.85 5.85 -14.34
C GLN A 262 27.84 4.34 -14.70
N PRO A 263 28.86 3.84 -15.41
CA PRO A 263 28.91 2.43 -15.86
C PRO A 263 28.71 1.44 -14.70
N GLU A 264 29.35 1.71 -13.55
CA GLU A 264 29.25 0.86 -12.37
C GLU A 264 27.81 0.68 -11.88
N ALA A 265 26.92 1.65 -12.08
CA ALA A 265 25.54 1.54 -11.65
C ALA A 265 24.77 0.46 -12.43
N VAL A 266 25.06 0.34 -13.72
CA VAL A 266 24.44 -0.67 -14.59
C VAL A 266 25.17 -2.01 -14.46
N GLU A 267 26.51 -2.01 -14.42
CA GLU A 267 27.31 -3.23 -14.28
C GLU A 267 27.11 -3.94 -12.94
N LYS A 268 26.88 -3.18 -11.86
CA LYS A 268 26.60 -3.72 -10.52
C LYS A 268 25.10 -3.87 -10.25
N MET A 269 24.22 -3.71 -11.24
CA MET A 269 22.79 -3.94 -11.07
C MET A 269 22.54 -5.37 -10.58
N GLN A 270 21.80 -5.51 -9.48
CA GLN A 270 21.49 -6.81 -8.88
C GLN A 270 20.02 -7.20 -9.04
N ALA A 271 19.17 -6.22 -9.34
CA ALA A 271 17.75 -6.44 -9.59
C ALA A 271 17.23 -5.47 -10.65
N SER A 272 16.20 -5.90 -11.35
CA SER A 272 15.42 -5.04 -12.24
C SER A 272 13.94 -5.36 -12.09
N ALA A 273 13.11 -4.34 -12.11
CA ALA A 273 11.66 -4.50 -12.09
C ALA A 273 11.02 -3.46 -13.00
N GLY A 274 9.82 -3.73 -13.50
CA GLY A 274 9.10 -2.74 -14.28
C GLY A 274 7.60 -2.89 -14.16
N LEU A 275 6.89 -1.78 -14.35
CA LEU A 275 5.44 -1.75 -14.28
C LEU A 275 4.85 -1.97 -15.67
N PHE A 276 4.06 -3.04 -15.84
CA PHE A 276 3.39 -3.36 -17.11
C PHE A 276 4.40 -3.44 -18.27
N VAL A 277 4.34 -2.55 -19.27
CA VAL A 277 5.32 -2.52 -20.37
C VAL A 277 6.76 -2.32 -19.89
N GLY A 278 6.95 -1.67 -18.74
CA GLY A 278 8.28 -1.52 -18.13
C GLY A 278 8.92 -2.86 -17.76
N GLU A 279 8.12 -3.91 -17.53
CA GLU A 279 8.62 -5.26 -17.24
C GLU A 279 9.47 -5.80 -18.40
N TYR A 280 9.09 -5.51 -19.66
CA TYR A 280 9.87 -5.91 -20.83
C TYR A 280 11.22 -5.19 -20.88
N ALA A 281 11.25 -3.89 -20.55
CA ALA A 281 12.51 -3.14 -20.45
C ALA A 281 13.39 -3.67 -19.31
N ALA A 282 12.80 -4.04 -18.17
CA ALA A 282 13.50 -4.68 -17.06
C ALA A 282 14.10 -6.02 -17.46
N LEU A 283 13.37 -6.87 -18.18
CA LEU A 283 13.86 -8.16 -18.66
C LEU A 283 15.02 -8.01 -19.66
N VAL A 284 14.99 -7.00 -20.53
CA VAL A 284 16.14 -6.65 -21.38
C VAL A 284 17.31 -6.11 -20.57
N ALA A 285 17.07 -5.34 -19.51
CA ALA A 285 18.10 -4.91 -18.58
C ALA A 285 18.75 -6.06 -17.82
N ALA A 286 17.99 -7.09 -17.46
CA ALA A 286 18.50 -8.32 -16.86
C ALA A 286 19.15 -9.29 -17.88
N GLY A 287 19.13 -8.97 -19.17
CA GLY A 287 19.73 -9.82 -20.21
C GLY A 287 18.92 -11.07 -20.56
N VAL A 288 17.61 -11.10 -20.24
CA VAL A 288 16.74 -12.26 -20.51
C VAL A 288 16.46 -12.42 -22.01
N PHE A 289 16.24 -11.31 -22.73
CA PHE A 289 16.13 -11.30 -24.19
C PHE A 289 16.73 -10.01 -24.78
N SER A 290 16.94 -9.99 -26.10
CA SER A 290 17.53 -8.85 -26.79
C SER A 290 16.57 -7.65 -26.88
N PHE A 291 17.09 -6.47 -27.20
CA PHE A 291 16.25 -5.28 -27.47
C PHE A 291 15.17 -5.56 -28.52
N ALA A 292 15.56 -6.22 -29.62
CA ALA A 292 14.68 -6.50 -30.74
C ALA A 292 13.55 -7.47 -30.36
N ASP A 293 13.89 -8.55 -29.65
CA ASP A 293 12.90 -9.53 -29.16
C ASP A 293 11.91 -8.86 -28.20
N GLY A 294 12.42 -8.04 -27.28
CA GLY A 294 11.58 -7.30 -26.34
C GLY A 294 10.65 -6.30 -27.04
N LEU A 295 11.15 -5.58 -28.06
CA LEU A 295 10.32 -4.65 -28.81
C LEU A 295 9.25 -5.39 -29.63
N TRP A 296 9.58 -6.54 -30.21
CA TRP A 296 8.61 -7.38 -30.91
C TRP A 296 7.51 -7.84 -29.96
N LEU A 297 7.84 -8.32 -28.75
CA LEU A 297 6.85 -8.69 -27.75
C LEU A 297 5.97 -7.50 -27.31
N VAL A 298 6.56 -6.32 -27.15
CA VAL A 298 5.82 -5.10 -26.81
C VAL A 298 4.85 -4.69 -27.93
N LYS A 299 5.25 -4.85 -29.19
CA LYS A 299 4.38 -4.63 -30.36
C LYS A 299 3.20 -5.60 -30.35
N GLU A 300 3.45 -6.90 -30.21
CA GLU A 300 2.40 -7.92 -30.15
C GLU A 300 1.44 -7.67 -28.98
N LEU A 301 1.97 -7.27 -27.81
CA LEU A 301 1.15 -6.88 -26.66
C LEU A 301 0.24 -5.68 -27.00
N ALA A 302 0.77 -4.66 -27.65
CA ALA A 302 0.01 -3.47 -28.02
C ALA A 302 -1.11 -3.81 -29.02
N GLU A 303 -0.81 -4.60 -30.05
CA GLU A 303 -1.77 -5.02 -31.07
C GLU A 303 -2.89 -5.88 -30.46
N ALA A 304 -2.53 -6.85 -29.61
CA ALA A 304 -3.49 -7.70 -28.91
C ALA A 304 -4.38 -6.88 -27.94
N ALA A 305 -3.80 -5.94 -27.18
CA ALA A 305 -4.56 -5.06 -26.31
C ALA A 305 -5.51 -4.15 -27.11
N GLN A 306 -5.06 -3.64 -28.26
CA GLN A 306 -5.87 -2.83 -29.14
C GLN A 306 -7.04 -3.61 -29.75
N GLU A 307 -6.84 -4.89 -30.08
CA GLU A 307 -7.91 -5.78 -30.54
C GLU A 307 -8.94 -6.04 -29.43
N ALA A 308 -8.49 -6.31 -28.20
CA ALA A 308 -9.36 -6.48 -27.05
C ALA A 308 -10.22 -5.23 -26.76
N LEU A 309 -9.64 -4.03 -26.87
CA LEU A 309 -10.34 -2.76 -26.71
C LEU A 309 -11.43 -2.53 -27.77
N LYS A 310 -11.22 -3.02 -29.00
CA LYS A 310 -12.24 -2.95 -30.07
C LYS A 310 -13.41 -3.89 -29.78
N ALA A 311 -13.14 -5.06 -29.22
CA ALA A 311 -14.16 -6.05 -28.90
C ALA A 311 -15.03 -5.63 -27.69
N CYS A 312 -14.42 -4.98 -26.69
CA CYS A 312 -15.11 -4.55 -25.48
C CYS A 312 -14.56 -3.19 -25.01
N PRO A 313 -15.38 -2.11 -25.00
CA PRO A 313 -14.96 -0.82 -24.46
C PRO A 313 -14.57 -0.93 -22.98
N GLN A 314 -13.30 -0.72 -22.69
CA GLN A 314 -12.72 -0.79 -21.35
C GLN A 314 -12.13 0.57 -20.94
N ALA A 315 -11.84 0.70 -19.65
CA ALA A 315 -11.10 1.82 -19.09
C ALA A 315 -10.30 1.37 -17.86
N SER A 316 -9.36 2.20 -17.45
CA SER A 316 -8.57 2.03 -16.23
C SER A 316 -8.34 3.39 -15.57
N VAL A 317 -8.31 3.42 -14.24
CA VAL A 317 -8.06 4.63 -13.45
C VAL A 317 -7.15 4.33 -12.27
N SER A 318 -6.31 5.28 -11.89
CA SER A 318 -5.49 5.21 -10.68
C SER A 318 -6.18 5.94 -9.53
N VAL A 319 -6.18 5.32 -8.35
CA VAL A 319 -6.85 5.78 -7.14
C VAL A 319 -5.83 5.90 -6.03
N ALA A 320 -5.83 7.04 -5.35
CA ALA A 320 -4.97 7.29 -4.21
C ALA A 320 -5.79 7.77 -3.00
N GLY A 321 -5.45 7.26 -1.82
CA GLY A 321 -5.95 7.72 -0.51
C GLY A 321 -7.08 6.90 0.09
N LEU A 322 -7.64 5.92 -0.63
CA LEU A 322 -8.67 5.00 -0.12
C LEU A 322 -8.03 3.71 0.40
N GLU A 323 -8.65 3.04 1.37
CA GLU A 323 -8.27 1.69 1.80
C GLU A 323 -8.68 0.64 0.76
N GLU A 324 -8.00 -0.51 0.72
CA GLU A 324 -8.31 -1.60 -0.22
C GLU A 324 -9.78 -2.02 -0.15
N VAL A 325 -10.30 -2.22 1.07
CA VAL A 325 -11.69 -2.63 1.29
C VAL A 325 -12.67 -1.62 0.70
N GLN A 326 -12.39 -0.31 0.87
CA GLN A 326 -13.21 0.75 0.29
C GLN A 326 -13.20 0.69 -1.24
N VAL A 327 -12.02 0.50 -1.85
CA VAL A 327 -11.89 0.39 -3.31
C VAL A 327 -12.64 -0.84 -3.84
N ARG A 328 -12.56 -1.99 -3.16
CA ARG A 328 -13.30 -3.21 -3.53
C ARG A 328 -14.81 -3.01 -3.45
N ASP A 329 -15.29 -2.32 -2.43
CA ASP A 329 -16.73 -2.03 -2.26
C ASP A 329 -17.24 -1.04 -3.32
N LEU A 330 -16.45 -0.02 -3.66
CA LEU A 330 -16.79 0.90 -4.76
C LEU A 330 -16.81 0.17 -6.11
N CYS A 331 -15.85 -0.72 -6.36
CA CYS A 331 -15.84 -1.56 -7.57
C CYS A 331 -17.12 -2.42 -7.65
N ARG A 332 -17.56 -2.98 -6.51
CA ARG A 332 -18.80 -3.78 -6.44
C ARG A 332 -20.04 -2.94 -6.78
N GLN A 333 -20.19 -1.78 -6.15
CA GLN A 333 -21.30 -0.86 -6.39
C GLN A 333 -21.35 -0.42 -7.85
N ALA A 334 -20.19 -0.14 -8.45
CA ALA A 334 -20.10 0.24 -9.85
C ALA A 334 -20.60 -0.86 -10.80
N ARG A 335 -20.24 -2.13 -10.55
CA ARG A 335 -20.73 -3.28 -11.34
C ARG A 335 -22.24 -3.48 -11.18
N GLU A 336 -22.74 -3.45 -9.94
CA GLU A 336 -24.15 -3.69 -9.62
C GLU A 336 -25.11 -2.71 -10.31
N LYS A 337 -24.65 -1.48 -10.57
CA LYS A 337 -25.44 -0.46 -11.27
C LYS A 337 -25.66 -0.78 -12.75
N HIS A 338 -24.72 -1.46 -13.40
CA HIS A 338 -24.71 -1.64 -14.86
C HIS A 338 -25.04 -3.06 -15.32
N GLY A 339 -25.00 -4.05 -14.42
CA GLY A 339 -25.46 -5.42 -14.69
C GLY A 339 -24.39 -6.48 -14.40
N ALA A 340 -24.77 -7.76 -14.55
CA ALA A 340 -23.91 -8.89 -14.18
C ALA A 340 -22.69 -9.10 -15.11
N ASP A 341 -22.76 -8.64 -16.36
CA ASP A 341 -21.69 -8.80 -17.36
C ASP A 341 -20.61 -7.70 -17.29
N GLU A 342 -20.78 -6.75 -16.38
CA GLU A 342 -19.92 -5.58 -16.26
C GLU A 342 -18.79 -5.82 -15.26
N VAL A 343 -17.59 -5.32 -15.59
CA VAL A 343 -16.37 -5.60 -14.83
C VAL A 343 -15.83 -4.28 -14.26
N CYS A 344 -15.46 -4.30 -12.99
CA CYS A 344 -14.69 -3.25 -12.33
C CYS A 344 -13.96 -3.90 -11.16
N GLN A 345 -12.65 -3.85 -11.15
CA GLN A 345 -11.83 -4.50 -10.12
C GLN A 345 -10.48 -3.83 -9.97
N ILE A 346 -9.83 -4.06 -8.84
CA ILE A 346 -8.42 -3.70 -8.65
C ILE A 346 -7.60 -4.54 -9.62
N THR A 347 -6.85 -3.89 -10.50
CA THR A 347 -5.95 -4.50 -11.48
C THR A 347 -4.48 -4.36 -11.09
N GLY A 348 -4.16 -3.50 -10.12
CA GLY A 348 -2.80 -3.33 -9.63
C GLY A 348 -2.72 -2.66 -8.27
N PHE A 349 -1.69 -3.01 -7.51
CA PHE A 349 -1.32 -2.39 -6.24
C PHE A 349 -0.07 -1.55 -6.48
N LEU A 350 -0.21 -0.22 -6.40
CA LEU A 350 0.85 0.71 -6.79
C LEU A 350 1.70 1.13 -5.57
N PHE A 351 1.03 1.47 -4.46
CA PHE A 351 1.65 1.85 -3.19
C PHE A 351 0.59 1.73 -2.07
N LYS A 352 0.96 2.00 -0.81
CA LYS A 352 0.01 1.98 0.32
C LYS A 352 -1.14 2.97 0.06
N LYS A 353 -2.38 2.46 0.01
CA LYS A 353 -3.58 3.22 -0.41
C LYS A 353 -3.52 3.76 -1.85
N GLY A 354 -2.75 3.14 -2.73
CA GLY A 354 -2.61 3.45 -4.15
C GLY A 354 -2.92 2.23 -5.00
N PHE A 355 -4.00 2.28 -5.78
CA PHE A 355 -4.50 1.16 -6.57
C PHE A 355 -4.76 1.56 -8.02
N ALA A 356 -4.56 0.64 -8.95
CA ALA A 356 -5.11 0.71 -10.29
C ALA A 356 -6.43 -0.06 -10.32
N VAL A 357 -7.47 0.53 -10.91
CA VAL A 357 -8.80 -0.07 -11.07
C VAL A 357 -9.13 -0.10 -12.55
N GLY A 358 -9.48 -1.28 -13.05
CA GLY A 358 -9.81 -1.48 -14.47
C GLY A 358 -11.04 -2.34 -14.67
N GLY A 359 -11.60 -2.27 -15.88
CA GLY A 359 -12.78 -3.01 -16.25
C GLY A 359 -13.51 -2.42 -17.45
N THR A 360 -14.79 -2.72 -17.58
CA THR A 360 -15.66 -2.16 -18.63
C THR A 360 -15.79 -0.65 -18.43
N ARG A 361 -15.82 0.10 -19.54
CA ARG A 361 -15.76 1.57 -19.49
C ARG A 361 -16.84 2.17 -18.61
N LYS A 362 -18.09 1.71 -18.75
CA LYS A 362 -19.24 2.20 -17.96
C LYS A 362 -19.02 2.02 -16.47
N SER A 363 -18.56 0.85 -16.05
CA SER A 363 -18.33 0.57 -14.63
C SER A 363 -17.15 1.33 -14.05
N VAL A 364 -16.09 1.55 -14.83
CA VAL A 364 -14.96 2.35 -14.36
C VAL A 364 -15.33 3.84 -14.26
N GLU A 365 -16.15 4.36 -15.17
CA GLU A 365 -16.69 5.73 -15.10
C GLU A 365 -17.61 5.90 -13.87
N GLU A 366 -18.47 4.92 -13.59
CA GLU A 366 -19.30 4.92 -12.38
C GLU A 366 -18.44 4.86 -11.11
N PHE A 367 -17.46 3.96 -11.09
CA PHE A 367 -16.50 3.86 -9.99
C PHE A 367 -15.83 5.21 -9.72
N LEU A 368 -15.40 5.93 -10.76
CA LEU A 368 -14.80 7.26 -10.63
C LEU A 368 -15.76 8.25 -9.95
N GLY A 369 -17.04 8.27 -10.37
CA GLY A 369 -18.06 9.11 -9.74
C GLY A 369 -18.28 8.79 -8.26
N LEU A 370 -18.32 7.50 -7.91
CA LEU A 370 -18.48 7.07 -6.52
C LEU A 370 -17.24 7.41 -5.67
N ALA A 371 -16.04 7.21 -6.23
CA ALA A 371 -14.77 7.46 -5.54
C ALA A 371 -14.57 8.95 -5.23
N VAL A 372 -14.91 9.84 -6.16
CA VAL A 372 -14.87 11.31 -5.94
C VAL A 372 -15.87 11.74 -4.87
N SER A 373 -17.05 11.13 -4.83
CA SER A 373 -18.11 11.44 -3.85
C SER A 373 -17.85 10.87 -2.45
N SER A 374 -16.83 10.02 -2.30
CA SER A 374 -16.47 9.34 -1.05
C SER A 374 -15.34 10.05 -0.28
N LYS A 375 -14.81 11.14 -0.82
CA LYS A 375 -13.90 12.08 -0.13
C LYS A 375 -14.73 13.10 0.65
#